data_AF-A0A1I4ZW95-F1
#
_entry.id   AF-A0A1I4ZW95-F1
#
_cell.length_a   1.000
_cell.length_b   1.000
_cell.length_c   1.000
_cell.angle_alpha   90.00
_cell.angle_beta   90.00
_cell.angle_gamma   90.00
#
_symmetry.space_group_name_H-M   'P 1'
#
loop_
_entity.id
_entity.type
_entity.pdbx_description
1 polymer ?
#
loop_
_entity_poly.entity_id
_entity_poly.type
_entity_poly.pdbx_seq_one_letter_code
_entity_poly.pdbx_strand_id
1 'polypeptide(L)'
;MSEIDRLQGILAEPLGYLHPQRLVLPAGFDGPQARSVLNRIVLEGLQLQGPWPPITLSGVAKQWVRHWWQLPYIALLLGAYRLRFGLARGAALACLPMSVRRFASYNLGLRGDLALQCPAVSMEQVEAAGLNALWSWHEQVPVPLLERLALQFSVPVVQLQRHWPLMQPDPTLFFLAVQHARLHPLPD
;
A
#
# COMPACT_ATOMS: atom_id res chain seq x y z
N MET A 1 -18.44 -12.70 -5.43
CA MET A 1 -17.06 -13.05 -5.88
C MET A 1 -16.37 -13.78 -4.75
N SER A 2 -15.81 -14.95 -5.04
CA SER A 2 -15.04 -15.72 -4.06
C SER A 2 -13.71 -15.03 -3.74
N GLU A 3 -13.06 -15.37 -2.63
CA GLU A 3 -11.71 -14.86 -2.30
C GLU A 3 -10.68 -15.31 -3.35
N ILE A 4 -10.90 -16.47 -3.96
CA ILE A 4 -10.06 -17.03 -5.02
C ILE A 4 -10.19 -16.20 -6.30
N ASP A 5 -11.42 -15.82 -6.70
CA ASP A 5 -11.64 -14.99 -7.89
C ASP A 5 -10.95 -13.62 -7.74
N ARG A 6 -11.02 -13.04 -6.54
CA ARG A 6 -10.35 -11.77 -6.23
C ARG A 6 -8.83 -11.90 -6.29
N LEU A 7 -8.28 -12.96 -5.70
CA LEU A 7 -6.86 -13.24 -5.77
C LEU A 7 -6.41 -13.39 -7.24
N GLN A 8 -7.15 -14.14 -8.04
CA GLN A 8 -6.86 -14.30 -9.47
C GLN A 8 -6.89 -12.97 -10.21
N GLY A 9 -7.91 -12.14 -9.97
CA GLY A 9 -7.99 -10.79 -10.54
C GLY A 9 -6.80 -9.91 -10.15
N ILE A 10 -6.38 -9.93 -8.87
CA ILE A 10 -5.20 -9.19 -8.42
C ILE A 10 -3.94 -9.64 -9.17
N LEU A 11 -3.74 -10.95 -9.32
CA LEU A 11 -2.53 -11.48 -9.94
C LEU A 11 -2.48 -11.27 -11.46
N ALA A 12 -3.65 -11.25 -12.11
CA ALA A 12 -3.78 -11.19 -13.57
C ALA A 12 -4.03 -9.78 -14.12
N GLU A 13 -4.56 -8.84 -13.32
CA GLU A 13 -5.05 -7.54 -13.81
C GLU A 13 -4.40 -6.32 -13.13
N PRO A 14 -3.08 -6.11 -13.27
CA PRO A 14 -2.39 -4.99 -12.63
C PRO A 14 -2.90 -3.61 -13.02
N LEU A 15 -3.44 -3.41 -14.22
CA LEU A 15 -4.00 -2.13 -14.66
C LEU A 15 -5.22 -1.67 -13.85
N GLY A 16 -5.81 -2.53 -13.01
CA GLY A 16 -6.88 -2.17 -12.10
C GLY A 16 -6.42 -1.44 -10.83
N TYR A 17 -5.12 -1.50 -10.50
CA TYR A 17 -4.57 -0.93 -9.27
C TYR A 17 -3.17 -0.31 -9.44
N LEU A 18 -2.59 -0.37 -10.63
CA LEU A 18 -1.28 0.18 -10.92
C LEU A 18 -1.29 1.71 -10.75
N HIS A 19 -0.28 2.22 -10.05
CA HIS A 19 -0.18 3.64 -9.76
C HIS A 19 -0.07 4.47 -11.05
N PRO A 20 -0.81 5.58 -11.21
CA PRO A 20 -0.90 6.32 -12.48
C PRO A 20 0.44 6.87 -12.98
N GLN A 21 1.38 7.17 -12.07
CA GLN A 21 2.74 7.61 -12.46
C GLN A 21 3.60 6.49 -13.08
N ARG A 22 3.19 5.22 -12.98
CA ARG A 22 3.94 4.09 -13.56
C ARG A 22 3.57 3.84 -15.02
N LEU A 23 2.32 4.08 -15.38
CA LEU A 23 1.82 3.89 -16.74
C LEU A 23 0.57 4.74 -16.94
N VAL A 24 0.61 5.60 -17.94
CA VAL A 24 -0.57 6.30 -18.44
C VAL A 24 -1.05 5.56 -19.68
N LEU A 25 -2.30 5.11 -19.66
CA LEU A 25 -2.89 4.41 -20.80
C LEU A 25 -3.20 5.42 -21.91
N PRO A 26 -2.77 5.17 -23.16
CA PRO A 26 -3.19 5.98 -24.30
C PRO A 26 -4.71 5.93 -24.48
N ALA A 27 -5.30 7.03 -24.94
CA ALA A 27 -6.72 7.07 -25.28
C ALA A 27 -7.07 5.99 -26.32
N GLY A 28 -8.21 5.32 -26.13
CA GLY A 28 -8.66 4.21 -26.99
C GLY A 28 -8.15 2.82 -26.58
N PHE A 29 -7.34 2.70 -25.52
CA PHE A 29 -6.91 1.42 -24.94
C PHE A 29 -7.64 1.04 -23.64
N ASP A 30 -8.82 1.61 -23.43
CA ASP A 30 -9.70 1.36 -22.27
C ASP A 30 -10.64 0.17 -22.47
N GLY A 31 -10.79 -0.33 -23.70
CA GLY A 31 -11.59 -1.51 -24.01
C GLY A 31 -11.10 -2.80 -23.31
N PRO A 32 -12.00 -3.74 -22.98
CA PRO A 32 -11.68 -4.93 -22.18
C PRO A 32 -10.61 -5.83 -22.83
N GLN A 33 -10.64 -5.99 -24.16
CA GLN A 33 -9.65 -6.77 -24.89
C GLN A 33 -8.27 -6.10 -24.85
N ALA A 34 -8.21 -4.78 -25.09
CA ALA A 34 -6.98 -4.01 -25.00
C ALA A 34 -6.38 -4.07 -23.59
N ARG A 35 -7.19 -3.89 -22.55
CA ARG A 35 -6.77 -4.02 -21.15
C ARG A 35 -6.22 -5.41 -20.83
N SER A 36 -6.86 -6.47 -21.31
CA SER A 36 -6.38 -7.85 -21.09
C SER A 36 -4.99 -8.07 -21.69
N VAL A 37 -4.76 -7.61 -22.92
CA VAL A 37 -3.43 -7.69 -23.58
C VAL A 37 -2.40 -6.85 -22.83
N LEU A 38 -2.75 -5.63 -22.44
CA LEU A 38 -1.84 -4.74 -21.73
C LEU A 38 -1.49 -5.26 -20.33
N ASN A 39 -2.45 -5.83 -19.59
CA ASN A 39 -2.20 -6.50 -18.33
C ASN A 39 -1.13 -7.59 -18.49
N ARG A 40 -1.25 -8.42 -19.53
CA ARG A 40 -0.27 -9.45 -19.84
C ARG A 40 1.11 -8.84 -20.15
N ILE A 41 1.18 -7.83 -21.02
CA ILE A 41 2.43 -7.13 -21.37
C ILE A 41 3.12 -6.57 -20.13
N VAL A 42 2.36 -5.93 -19.22
CA VAL A 42 2.90 -5.40 -17.96
C VAL A 42 3.47 -6.50 -17.09
N LEU A 43 2.75 -7.62 -16.92
CA LEU A 43 3.24 -8.76 -16.14
C LEU A 43 4.48 -9.39 -16.76
N GLU A 44 4.53 -9.54 -18.09
CA GLU A 44 5.67 -10.07 -18.85
C GLU A 44 6.90 -9.18 -18.66
N GLY A 45 6.76 -7.88 -18.91
CA GLY A 45 7.86 -6.91 -18.83
C GLY A 45 8.42 -6.74 -17.42
N LEU A 46 7.60 -6.98 -16.39
CA LEU A 46 8.03 -6.94 -15.00
C LEU A 46 8.52 -8.30 -14.47
N GLN A 47 8.53 -9.35 -15.30
CA GLN A 47 8.85 -10.73 -14.91
C GLN A 47 7.97 -11.24 -13.76
N LEU A 48 6.74 -10.72 -13.69
CA LEU A 48 5.72 -11.09 -12.73
C LEU A 48 4.81 -12.16 -13.31
N GLN A 49 5.27 -12.95 -14.28
CA GLN A 49 4.53 -14.09 -14.81
C GLN A 49 5.14 -15.37 -14.28
N GLY A 50 4.29 -16.38 -14.07
CA GLY A 50 4.76 -17.72 -13.76
C GLY A 50 3.60 -18.66 -13.47
N PRO A 51 3.85 -19.99 -13.51
CA PRO A 51 3.03 -20.91 -12.76
C PRO A 51 3.26 -20.62 -11.27
N TRP A 52 2.28 -20.01 -10.60
CA TRP A 52 2.33 -19.82 -9.17
C TRP A 52 2.04 -21.15 -8.47
N PRO A 53 2.80 -21.52 -7.42
CA PRO A 53 2.37 -22.63 -6.58
C PRO A 53 0.99 -22.32 -5.99
N PRO A 54 0.23 -23.34 -5.53
CA PRO A 54 -1.02 -23.12 -4.83
C PRO A 54 -0.81 -22.13 -3.67
N ILE A 55 -1.48 -20.98 -3.75
CA ILE A 55 -1.31 -19.91 -2.77
C ILE A 55 -2.25 -20.16 -1.61
N THR A 56 -1.70 -20.54 -0.46
CA THR A 56 -2.45 -20.59 0.80
C THR A 56 -2.44 -19.21 1.45
N LEU A 57 -3.61 -18.59 1.61
CA LEU A 57 -3.73 -17.28 2.23
C LEU A 57 -3.87 -17.39 3.75
N SER A 58 -2.93 -16.77 4.48
CA SER A 58 -3.09 -16.48 5.91
C SER A 58 -4.29 -15.55 6.16
N GLY A 59 -4.71 -15.41 7.42
CA GLY A 59 -5.80 -14.49 7.78
C GLY A 59 -5.53 -13.04 7.35
N VAL A 60 -4.28 -12.59 7.46
CA VAL A 60 -3.87 -11.24 7.03
C VAL A 60 -3.85 -11.12 5.51
N ALA A 61 -3.34 -12.14 4.80
CA ALA A 61 -3.35 -12.15 3.34
C ALA A 61 -4.78 -12.12 2.77
N LYS A 62 -5.74 -12.81 3.41
CA LYS A 62 -7.17 -12.71 3.07
C LYS A 62 -7.70 -11.29 3.26
N GLN A 63 -7.31 -10.63 4.34
CA GLN A 63 -7.71 -9.24 4.60
C GLN A 63 -7.12 -8.29 3.55
N TRP A 64 -5.88 -8.51 3.11
CA TRP A 64 -5.28 -7.76 2.00
C TRP A 64 -6.04 -7.96 0.70
N VAL A 65 -6.34 -9.20 0.31
CA VAL A 65 -7.13 -9.50 -0.90
C VAL A 65 -8.51 -8.85 -0.83
N ARG A 66 -9.16 -8.83 0.34
CA ARG A 66 -10.46 -8.20 0.54
C ARG A 66 -10.42 -6.67 0.37
N HIS A 67 -9.35 -6.04 0.84
CA HIS A 67 -9.18 -4.58 0.87
C HIS A 67 -8.13 -4.10 -0.13
N TRP A 68 -7.90 -4.85 -1.21
CA TRP A 68 -6.74 -4.67 -2.09
C TRP A 68 -6.57 -3.24 -2.60
N TRP A 69 -7.64 -2.66 -3.15
CA TRP A 69 -7.67 -1.27 -3.66
C TRP A 69 -7.58 -0.20 -2.56
N GLN A 70 -7.83 -0.56 -1.30
CA GLN A 70 -7.72 0.34 -0.16
C GLN A 70 -6.32 0.28 0.48
N LEU A 71 -5.46 -0.67 0.08
CA LEU A 71 -4.13 -0.83 0.68
C LEU A 71 -3.25 0.42 0.58
N PRO A 72 -3.25 1.23 -0.51
CA PRO A 72 -2.50 2.48 -0.55
C PRO A 72 -2.99 3.50 0.49
N TYR A 73 -4.31 3.60 0.66
CA TYR A 73 -4.88 4.48 1.68
C TYR A 73 -4.60 3.96 3.10
N ILE A 74 -4.71 2.65 3.33
CA ILE A 74 -4.32 2.02 4.59
C ILE A 74 -2.83 2.28 4.88
N ALA A 75 -1.96 2.11 3.89
CA ALA A 75 -0.54 2.44 4.01
C ALA A 75 -0.35 3.91 4.39
N LEU A 76 -1.04 4.85 3.75
CA LEU A 76 -0.97 6.26 4.09
C LEU A 76 -1.35 6.52 5.57
N LEU A 77 -2.41 5.87 6.07
CA LEU A 77 -2.80 5.95 7.49
C LEU A 77 -1.69 5.43 8.42
N LEU A 78 -1.12 4.26 8.10
CA LEU A 78 -0.02 3.65 8.85
C LEU A 78 1.22 4.57 8.86
N GLY A 79 1.61 5.06 7.69
CA GLY A 79 2.76 5.95 7.53
C GLY A 79 2.60 7.26 8.29
N ALA A 80 1.41 7.87 8.21
CA ALA A 80 1.11 9.13 8.91
C ALA A 80 1.13 8.94 10.43
N TYR A 81 0.58 7.83 10.93
CA TYR A 81 0.66 7.49 12.35
C TYR A 81 2.12 7.33 12.83
N ARG A 82 2.94 6.65 12.03
CA ARG A 82 4.36 6.40 12.36
C ARG A 82 5.20 7.68 12.34
N LEU A 83 4.99 8.55 11.35
CA LEU A 83 5.79 9.76 11.15
C LEU A 83 5.20 11.03 11.74
N ARG A 84 4.10 10.93 12.51
CA ARG A 84 3.34 12.07 13.04
C ARG A 84 4.18 13.19 13.65
N PHE A 85 5.26 12.82 14.36
CA PHE A 85 6.10 13.79 15.08
C PHE A 85 6.97 14.59 14.12
N GLY A 86 7.53 13.94 13.09
CA GLY A 86 8.22 14.63 12.00
C GLY A 86 7.26 15.50 11.20
N LEU A 87 6.04 15.01 10.95
CA LEU A 87 4.98 15.76 10.28
C LEU A 87 4.52 16.99 11.07
N ALA A 88 4.45 16.92 12.40
CA ALA A 88 4.08 18.03 13.26
C ALA A 88 5.14 19.15 13.26
N ARG A 89 6.43 18.79 13.26
CA ARG A 89 7.55 19.75 13.30
C ARG A 89 7.64 20.65 12.06
N GLY A 90 7.16 20.19 10.90
CA GLY A 90 7.21 20.95 9.65
C GLY A 90 5.88 21.54 9.21
N ALA A 91 4.84 21.52 10.05
CA ALA A 91 3.44 21.78 9.66
C ALA A 91 2.93 20.91 8.49
N ALA A 92 3.70 19.91 8.03
CA ALA A 92 3.35 18.99 6.96
C ALA A 92 2.13 18.12 7.31
N LEU A 93 1.84 17.95 8.61
CA LEU A 93 0.59 17.35 9.06
C LEU A 93 -0.62 18.10 8.47
N ALA A 94 -0.57 19.44 8.32
CA ALA A 94 -1.66 20.22 7.77
C ALA A 94 -1.93 19.93 6.29
N CYS A 95 -0.91 19.48 5.54
CA CYS A 95 -1.02 19.10 4.13
C CYS A 95 -1.71 17.75 3.92
N LEU A 96 -1.87 16.94 4.96
CA LEU A 96 -2.55 15.65 4.86
C LEU A 96 -4.08 15.82 4.85
N PRO A 97 -4.80 14.91 4.16
CA PRO A 97 -6.26 14.85 4.24
C PRO A 97 -6.76 14.75 5.68
N MET A 98 -7.89 15.38 5.98
CA MET A 98 -8.44 15.47 7.34
C MET A 98 -8.60 14.09 8.00
N SER A 99 -9.07 13.08 7.26
CA SER A 99 -9.22 11.71 7.76
C SER A 99 -7.88 11.11 8.19
N VAL A 100 -6.83 11.31 7.40
CA VAL A 100 -5.46 10.84 7.70
C VAL A 100 -4.92 11.54 8.94
N ARG A 101 -5.13 12.87 9.06
CA ARG A 101 -4.72 13.64 10.24
C ARG A 101 -5.39 13.13 11.52
N ARG A 102 -6.69 12.86 11.47
CA ARG A 102 -7.44 12.30 12.60
C ARG A 102 -6.87 10.96 13.02
N PHE A 103 -6.62 10.06 12.06
CA PHE A 103 -6.02 8.77 12.36
C PHE A 103 -4.64 8.89 13.01
N ALA A 104 -3.76 9.73 12.45
CA ALA A 104 -2.41 9.95 13.00
C ALA A 104 -2.42 10.55 14.42
N SER A 105 -3.52 11.24 14.80
CA SER A 105 -3.68 11.83 16.13
C SER A 105 -4.04 10.82 17.22
N TYR A 106 -4.58 9.63 16.88
CA TYR A 106 -4.98 8.63 17.87
C TYR A 106 -3.81 8.18 18.74
N ASN A 107 -4.10 7.83 20.00
CA ASN A 107 -3.14 7.30 20.97
C ASN A 107 -3.25 5.80 21.16
N LEU A 108 -2.51 5.05 20.33
CA LEU A 108 -2.63 3.59 20.21
C LEU A 108 -1.48 2.82 20.90
N GLY A 109 -0.71 3.45 21.80
CA GLY A 109 0.35 2.77 22.58
C GLY A 109 1.78 3.16 22.19
N LEU A 110 2.76 2.28 22.50
CA LEU A 110 4.21 2.52 22.36
C LEU A 110 4.57 2.99 20.94
N ARG A 111 4.97 4.26 20.86
CA ARG A 111 5.48 4.87 19.64
C ARG A 111 7.00 4.83 19.74
N GLY A 112 7.67 4.39 18.68
CA GLY A 112 9.13 4.49 18.61
C GLY A 112 9.56 5.92 18.89
N ASP A 113 10.40 6.08 19.90
CA ASP A 113 10.78 7.37 20.45
C ASP A 113 11.67 8.15 19.46
N LEU A 114 11.57 9.47 19.54
CA LEU A 114 12.10 10.42 18.58
C LEU A 114 13.64 10.45 18.58
N ALA A 115 14.25 9.95 17.50
CA ALA A 115 15.54 10.46 17.07
C ALA A 115 15.39 11.98 16.80
N LEU A 116 16.17 12.79 17.52
CA LEU A 116 16.08 14.25 17.57
C LEU A 116 16.55 14.98 16.30
N GLN A 117 16.75 14.29 15.18
CA GLN A 117 17.24 14.88 13.94
C GLN A 117 16.59 14.19 12.73
N CYS A 118 15.38 14.61 12.35
CA CYS A 118 14.84 14.29 11.04
C CYS A 118 14.47 15.59 10.31
N PRO A 119 14.88 15.77 9.05
CA PRO A 119 14.40 16.86 8.21
C PRO A 119 12.88 16.78 8.01
N ALA A 120 12.29 17.85 7.47
CA ALA A 120 10.84 17.91 7.20
C ALA A 120 10.38 16.67 6.41
N VAL A 121 9.34 16.00 6.91
CA VAL A 121 8.83 14.74 6.32
C VAL A 121 8.02 15.06 5.06
N SER A 122 8.42 14.50 3.91
CA SER A 122 7.68 14.62 2.65
C SER A 122 6.53 13.60 2.56
N MET A 123 5.58 13.83 1.63
CA MET A 123 4.47 12.89 1.41
C MET A 123 4.97 11.51 0.96
N GLU A 124 5.99 11.45 0.11
CA GLU A 124 6.59 10.20 -0.34
C GLU A 124 7.21 9.41 0.82
N GLN A 125 7.78 10.11 1.82
CA GLN A 125 8.28 9.45 3.03
C GLN A 125 7.15 8.86 3.88
N VAL A 126 6.00 9.53 3.96
CA VAL A 126 4.80 8.99 4.62
C VAL A 126 4.30 7.73 3.91
N GLU A 127 4.15 7.78 2.59
CA GLU A 127 3.72 6.63 1.79
C GLU A 127 4.73 5.48 1.88
N ALA A 128 6.04 5.77 1.84
CA ALA A 128 7.09 4.77 1.97
C ALA A 128 7.06 4.11 3.36
N ALA A 129 6.83 4.88 4.43
CA ALA A 129 6.66 4.34 5.78
C ALA A 129 5.45 3.40 5.88
N GLY A 130 4.36 3.79 5.21
CA GLY A 130 3.14 3.00 5.09
C GLY A 130 3.36 1.69 4.36
N LEU A 131 3.98 1.75 3.18
CA LEU A 131 4.36 0.58 2.40
C LEU A 131 5.29 -0.32 3.21
N ASN A 132 6.25 0.24 3.95
CA ASN A 132 7.15 -0.54 4.81
C ASN A 132 6.39 -1.27 5.94
N ALA A 133 5.36 -0.63 6.50
CA ALA A 133 4.49 -1.22 7.51
C ALA A 133 3.56 -2.31 6.94
N LEU A 134 3.25 -2.29 5.64
CA LEU A 134 2.63 -3.44 4.98
C LEU A 134 3.66 -4.54 4.68
N TRP A 135 4.87 -4.16 4.25
CA TRP A 135 5.93 -5.10 3.92
C TRP A 135 6.44 -5.90 5.13
N SER A 136 6.26 -5.40 6.36
CA SER A 136 6.58 -6.16 7.59
C SER A 136 5.86 -7.51 7.68
N TRP A 137 4.75 -7.68 6.95
CA TRP A 137 3.98 -8.92 6.91
C TRP A 137 4.50 -9.95 5.89
N HIS A 138 5.69 -9.75 5.33
CA HIS A 138 6.26 -10.61 4.27
C HIS A 138 6.34 -12.11 4.61
N GLU A 139 6.46 -12.47 5.89
CA GLU A 139 6.44 -13.89 6.32
C GLU A 139 5.05 -14.52 6.24
N GLN A 140 3.99 -13.71 6.29
CA GLN A 140 2.59 -14.15 6.35
C GLN A 140 1.83 -13.88 5.06
N VAL A 141 2.38 -13.04 4.19
CA VAL A 141 1.79 -12.67 2.90
C VAL A 141 2.61 -13.29 1.78
N PRO A 142 1.97 -14.04 0.86
CA PRO A 142 2.65 -14.62 -0.29
C PRO A 142 3.41 -13.58 -1.12
N VAL A 143 4.62 -13.93 -1.55
CA VAL A 143 5.48 -13.08 -2.40
C VAL A 143 4.74 -12.48 -3.60
N PRO A 144 3.89 -13.22 -4.35
CA PRO A 144 3.18 -12.63 -5.47
C PRO A 144 2.33 -11.42 -5.05
N LEU A 145 1.66 -11.48 -3.90
CA LEU A 145 0.91 -10.32 -3.40
C LEU A 145 1.82 -9.15 -3.02
N LEU A 146 2.99 -9.40 -2.44
CA LEU A 146 3.94 -8.31 -2.13
C LEU A 146 4.43 -7.61 -3.41
N GLU A 147 4.75 -8.38 -4.45
CA GLU A 147 5.17 -7.84 -5.75
C GLU A 147 4.07 -6.96 -6.37
N ARG A 148 2.81 -7.40 -6.29
CA ARG A 148 1.66 -6.62 -6.79
C ARG A 148 1.37 -5.41 -5.92
N LEU A 149 1.59 -5.50 -4.60
CA LEU A 149 1.41 -4.38 -3.69
C LEU A 149 2.31 -3.21 -4.10
N ALA A 150 3.58 -3.48 -4.44
CA ALA A 150 4.52 -2.45 -4.86
C ALA A 150 4.06 -1.68 -6.12
N LEU A 151 3.28 -2.30 -7.00
CA LEU A 151 2.73 -1.64 -8.20
C LEU A 151 1.70 -0.57 -7.88
N GLN A 152 1.07 -0.61 -6.70
CA GLN A 152 0.08 0.38 -6.26
C GLN A 152 0.70 1.71 -5.80
N PHE A 153 2.01 1.79 -5.66
CA PHE A 153 2.73 2.98 -5.19
C PHE A 153 3.61 3.55 -6.30
N SER A 154 3.96 4.82 -6.25
CA SER A 154 4.91 5.41 -7.21
C SER A 154 6.31 4.78 -7.13
N VAL A 155 7.10 4.92 -8.19
CA VAL A 155 8.48 4.40 -8.22
C VAL A 155 9.34 5.04 -7.11
N PRO A 156 9.32 6.37 -6.87
CA PRO A 156 10.08 6.99 -5.78
C PRO A 156 9.71 6.44 -4.40
N VAL A 157 8.43 6.18 -4.13
CA VAL A 157 7.97 5.62 -2.85
C VAL A 157 8.52 4.21 -2.61
N VAL A 158 8.46 3.35 -3.63
CA VAL A 158 9.01 2.00 -3.54
C VAL A 158 10.54 2.04 -3.35
N GLN A 159 11.23 2.95 -4.03
CA GLN A 159 12.67 3.14 -3.83
C GLN A 159 12.99 3.60 -2.41
N LEU A 160 12.27 4.58 -1.87
CA LEU A 160 12.45 5.03 -0.48
C LEU A 160 12.19 3.89 0.52
N GLN A 161 11.11 3.14 0.35
CA GLN A 161 10.76 2.05 1.25
C GLN A 161 11.85 0.98 1.34
N ARG A 162 12.52 0.64 0.23
CA ARG A 162 13.61 -0.35 0.23
C ARG A 162 14.80 0.02 1.12
N HIS A 163 14.99 1.30 1.41
CA HIS A 163 16.06 1.77 2.29
C HIS A 163 15.65 1.78 3.77
N TRP A 164 14.40 1.47 4.09
CA TRP A 164 13.92 1.47 5.45
C TRP A 164 14.16 0.11 6.10
N PRO A 165 14.49 0.09 7.41
CA PRO A 165 14.62 -1.18 8.12
C PRO A 165 13.26 -1.90 8.14
N LEU A 166 13.29 -3.23 7.98
CA LEU A 166 12.11 -4.05 8.22
C LEU A 166 11.72 -3.93 9.69
N MET A 167 10.42 -3.86 9.92
CA MET A 167 9.85 -3.65 11.25
C MET A 167 9.00 -4.85 11.60
N GLN A 168 8.72 -5.03 12.89
CA GLN A 168 7.75 -6.03 13.30
C GLN A 168 6.34 -5.59 12.87
N PRO A 169 5.51 -6.51 12.35
CA PRO A 169 4.13 -6.20 12.03
C PRO A 169 3.36 -5.84 13.30
N ASP A 170 2.49 -4.83 13.19
CA ASP A 170 1.56 -4.42 14.25
C ASP A 170 0.12 -4.76 13.82
N PRO A 171 -0.42 -5.91 14.26
CA PRO A 171 -1.78 -6.32 13.92
C PRO A 171 -2.83 -5.31 14.34
N THR A 172 -2.70 -4.74 15.55
CA THR A 172 -3.68 -3.82 16.12
C THR A 172 -3.76 -2.56 15.28
N LEU A 173 -2.61 -1.96 14.97
CA LEU A 173 -2.55 -0.77 14.13
C LEU A 173 -3.08 -1.03 12.72
N PHE A 174 -2.74 -2.19 12.12
CA PHE A 174 -3.26 -2.59 10.82
C PHE A 174 -4.79 -2.72 10.82
N PHE A 175 -5.37 -3.44 11.78
CA PHE A 175 -6.82 -3.60 11.86
C PHE A 175 -7.54 -2.27 12.10
N LEU A 176 -6.99 -1.39 12.94
CA LEU A 176 -7.54 -0.05 13.15
C LEU A 176 -7.48 0.80 11.89
N ALA A 177 -6.37 0.75 11.14
CA ALA A 177 -6.27 1.44 9.85
C ALA A 177 -7.30 0.92 8.84
N VAL A 178 -7.51 -0.39 8.78
CA VAL A 178 -8.56 -0.99 7.93
C VAL A 178 -9.95 -0.51 8.35
N GLN A 179 -10.30 -0.53 9.65
CA GLN A 179 -11.61 -0.05 10.10
C GLN A 179 -11.79 1.44 9.81
N HIS A 180 -10.75 2.25 10.05
CA HIS A 180 -10.77 3.67 9.74
C HIS A 180 -10.98 3.91 8.24
N ALA A 181 -10.27 3.19 7.38
CA ALA A 181 -10.40 3.31 5.92
C ALA A 181 -11.82 2.95 5.42
N ARG A 182 -12.49 2.01 6.09
CA ARG A 182 -13.89 1.64 5.78
C ARG A 182 -14.89 2.71 6.21
N LEU A 183 -14.68 3.33 7.37
CA LEU A 183 -15.59 4.34 7.93
C LEU A 183 -15.38 5.74 7.36
N HIS A 184 -14.15 6.03 6.91
CA HIS A 184 -13.73 7.30 6.37
C HIS A 184 -12.97 7.09 5.06
N PRO A 185 -13.68 6.71 3.96
CA PRO A 185 -13.04 6.59 2.66
C PRO A 185 -12.40 7.93 2.27
N LEU A 186 -11.25 7.86 1.59
CA LEU A 186 -10.67 9.06 1.00
C LEU A 186 -11.66 9.57 -0.06
N PRO A 187 -12.02 10.87 -0.08
CA PRO A 187 -12.83 11.41 -1.16
C PRO A 187 -12.10 11.19 -2.50
N ASP A 188 -12.84 10.77 -3.52
CA ASP A 188 -12.34 10.57 -4.89
C ASP A 188 -11.71 11.84 -5.47
#